data_AF-A0A177HYJ7-F1
#
_entry.id   AF-A0A177HYJ7-F1
#
_cell.length_a   1.000
_cell.length_b   1.000
_cell.length_c   1.000
_cell.angle_alpha   90.00
_cell.angle_beta   90.00
_cell.angle_gamma   90.00
#
_symmetry.space_group_name_H-M   'P 1'
#
loop_
_entity.id
_entity.type
_entity.pdbx_description
1 polymer ?
#
loop_
_entity_poly.entity_id
_entity_poly.type
_entity_poly.pdbx_seq_one_letter_code
_entity_poly.pdbx_strand_id
1 'polypeptide(L)'
;MGVSSCRDPFTSPFGRPGQMCPVAPTRCLECRNAFILPSNLPQLLLFAAHLEQLRHRLAPRHFHALWGQSHANLTEVLGLRTDAEISRARQRIADEGLTLQLPISSQVEFDV
;
A
#
# COMPACT_ATOMS: atom_id res chain seq x y z
N MET A 1 -10.63 -2.26 5.50
CA MET A 1 -9.26 -2.03 6.06
C MET A 1 -8.35 -1.65 4.93
N GLY A 2 -7.40 -0.72 5.14
CA GLY A 2 -6.46 -0.22 4.13
C GLY A 2 -5.33 -1.21 3.78
N VAL A 3 -4.28 -0.73 3.12
CA VAL A 3 -3.13 -1.54 2.66
C VAL A 3 -2.31 -2.17 3.80
N SER A 4 -2.34 -1.60 5.00
CA SER A 4 -1.65 -2.11 6.18
C SER A 4 -2.32 -1.63 7.46
N SER A 5 -1.95 -2.22 8.59
CA SER A 5 -2.31 -1.73 9.92
C SER A 5 -1.09 -1.14 10.63
N CYS A 6 -1.29 -0.14 11.49
CA CYS A 6 -0.21 0.54 12.20
C CYS A 6 -0.14 0.08 13.66
N ARG A 7 1.05 -0.30 14.14
CA ARG A 7 1.27 -0.70 15.53
C ARG A 7 1.17 0.50 16.47
N ASP A 8 1.81 1.60 16.07
CA ASP A 8 1.87 2.83 16.84
C ASP A 8 2.23 4.01 15.91
N PRO A 9 1.34 4.99 15.73
CA PRO A 9 1.59 6.13 14.85
C PRO A 9 2.59 7.15 15.43
N PHE A 10 2.93 7.10 16.72
CA PHE A 10 3.81 8.09 17.38
C PHE A 10 5.30 7.70 17.38
N THR A 11 5.63 6.49 16.94
CA THR A 11 7.01 5.95 16.83
C THR A 11 7.46 5.74 15.38
N SER A 12 6.74 6.35 14.43
CA SER A 12 7.05 6.31 13.00
C SER A 12 8.43 6.90 12.69
N PRO A 13 9.23 6.29 11.79
CA PRO A 13 10.51 6.83 11.36
C PRO A 13 10.37 8.10 10.49
N PHE A 14 9.17 8.41 10.01
CA PHE A 14 8.91 9.56 9.14
C PHE A 14 8.54 10.84 9.88
N GLY A 15 8.29 10.75 11.20
CA GLY A 15 7.94 11.88 12.05
C GLY A 15 9.00 12.14 13.12
N ARG A 16 8.82 13.21 13.90
CA ARG A 16 9.61 13.43 15.11
C ARG A 16 9.15 12.46 16.22
N PRO A 17 10.02 12.07 17.17
CA PRO A 17 9.61 11.25 18.31
C PRO A 17 8.42 11.88 19.05
N GLY A 18 7.35 11.10 19.28
CA GLY A 18 6.13 11.57 19.94
C GLY A 18 5.17 12.37 19.05
N GLN A 19 5.54 12.63 17.80
CA GLN A 19 4.65 13.22 16.80
C GLN A 19 3.84 12.11 16.10
N MET A 20 2.55 12.36 15.87
CA MET A 20 1.75 11.50 15.00
C MET A 20 2.37 11.45 13.58
N CYS A 21 2.45 10.25 13.02
CA CYS A 21 2.99 9.99 11.69
C CYS A 21 2.41 10.95 10.63
N PRO A 22 3.23 11.76 9.94
CA PRO A 22 2.74 12.78 9.01
C PRO A 22 2.57 12.28 7.57
N VAL A 23 2.99 11.05 7.26
CA VAL A 23 2.95 10.51 5.89
C VAL A 23 1.63 9.82 5.59
N ALA A 24 1.27 9.82 4.30
CA ALA A 24 0.13 9.10 3.76
C ALA A 24 0.24 7.57 4.00
N PRO A 25 -0.91 6.85 4.10
CA PRO A 25 -0.91 5.40 4.24
C PRO A 25 -0.22 4.63 3.11
N THR A 26 -0.03 5.27 1.96
CA THR A 26 0.75 4.78 0.82
C THR A 26 2.20 4.48 1.19
N ARG A 27 2.77 5.23 2.14
CA ARG A 27 4.13 5.05 2.68
C ARG A 27 4.21 4.01 3.79
N CYS A 28 3.08 3.51 4.29
CA CYS A 28 3.09 2.55 5.40
C CYS A 28 3.84 1.26 5.07
N LEU A 29 3.85 0.82 3.81
CA LEU A 29 4.61 -0.38 3.41
C LEU A 29 6.13 -0.24 3.60
N GLU A 30 6.63 0.96 3.83
CA GLU A 30 8.04 1.25 4.11
C GLU A 30 8.30 1.48 5.60
N CYS A 31 7.26 1.44 6.43
CA CYS A 31 7.33 1.71 7.86
C CYS A 31 7.51 0.41 8.65
N ARG A 32 8.47 0.40 9.59
CA ARG A 32 8.63 -0.71 10.56
C ARG A 32 7.41 -0.94 11.47
N ASN A 33 6.56 0.08 11.63
CA ASN A 33 5.36 -0.03 12.45
C ASN A 33 4.18 -0.63 11.68
N ALA A 34 4.30 -0.81 10.37
CA ALA A 34 3.27 -1.42 9.57
C ALA A 34 3.30 -2.95 9.72
N PHE A 35 2.12 -3.53 9.86
CA PHE A 35 1.94 -4.97 9.81
C PHE A 35 0.81 -5.32 8.86
N ILE A 36 0.99 -6.45 8.17
CA ILE A 36 0.10 -6.91 7.12
C ILE A 36 -0.70 -8.11 7.62
N LEU A 37 -2.00 -7.91 7.83
CA LEU A 37 -2.93 -8.99 8.14
C LEU A 37 -3.51 -9.58 6.84
N PRO A 38 -4.02 -10.82 6.87
CA PRO A 38 -4.72 -11.42 5.72
C PRO A 38 -5.87 -10.56 5.19
N SER A 39 -6.50 -9.81 6.07
CA SER A 39 -7.61 -8.93 5.76
C SER A 39 -7.21 -7.63 5.04
N ASN A 40 -5.91 -7.31 4.96
CA ASN A 40 -5.37 -6.23 4.13
C ASN A 40 -5.16 -6.65 2.66
N LEU A 41 -5.18 -7.96 2.35
CA LEU A 41 -4.87 -8.48 1.01
C LEU A 41 -5.72 -7.87 -0.12
N PRO A 42 -7.04 -7.67 0.02
CA PRO A 42 -7.81 -7.02 -1.03
C PRO A 42 -7.26 -5.63 -1.40
N GLN A 43 -6.90 -4.82 -0.40
CA GLN A 43 -6.35 -3.49 -0.64
C GLN A 43 -4.93 -3.52 -1.18
N LEU A 44 -4.10 -4.49 -0.75
CA LEU A 44 -2.76 -4.67 -1.32
C LEU A 44 -2.81 -5.04 -2.79
N LEU A 45 -3.76 -5.88 -3.21
CA LEU A 45 -3.96 -6.23 -4.62
C LEU A 45 -4.43 -5.02 -5.44
N LEU A 46 -5.38 -4.25 -4.91
CA LEU A 46 -5.85 -3.01 -5.56
C LEU A 46 -4.73 -1.98 -5.67
N PHE A 47 -3.90 -1.85 -4.63
CA PHE A 47 -2.75 -0.96 -4.62
C PHE A 47 -1.67 -1.43 -5.62
N ALA A 48 -1.43 -2.74 -5.74
CA ALA A 48 -0.50 -3.28 -6.73
C ALA A 48 -0.95 -2.98 -8.16
N ALA A 49 -2.23 -3.18 -8.46
CA ALA A 49 -2.79 -2.82 -9.77
C ALA A 49 -2.63 -1.32 -10.06
N HIS A 50 -2.81 -0.48 -9.04
CA HIS A 50 -2.67 0.97 -9.18
C HIS A 50 -1.20 1.42 -9.39
N LEU A 51 -0.26 0.90 -8.60
CA LEU A 51 1.17 1.14 -8.82
C LEU A 51 1.58 0.72 -10.22
N GLU A 52 0.97 -0.34 -10.74
CA GLU A 52 1.27 -0.80 -12.07
C GLU A 52 0.76 0.14 -13.16
N GLN A 53 -0.41 0.75 -12.98
CA GLN A 53 -0.87 1.84 -13.85
C GLN A 53 0.08 3.04 -13.82
N LEU A 54 0.59 3.42 -12.63
CA LEU A 54 1.56 4.51 -12.50
C LEU A 54 2.89 4.19 -13.19
N ARG A 55 3.35 2.92 -13.13
CA ARG A 55 4.58 2.48 -13.81
C ARG A 55 4.50 2.65 -15.33
N HIS A 56 3.31 2.50 -15.91
CA HIS A 56 3.08 2.72 -17.34
C HIS A 56 2.94 4.21 -17.71
N ARG A 57 2.52 5.06 -16.78
CA ARG A 57 2.32 6.51 -17.00
C ARG A 57 3.59 7.33 -16.77
N LEU A 58 4.40 6.95 -15.78
CA LEU A 58 5.57 7.71 -15.35
C LEU A 58 6.84 7.22 -16.06
N ALA A 59 7.77 8.15 -16.32
CA ALA A 59 9.11 7.75 -16.75
C ALA A 59 9.75 6.84 -15.67
N PRO A 60 10.51 5.78 -16.05
CA PRO A 60 11.03 4.79 -15.10
C PRO A 60 11.78 5.39 -13.90
N ARG A 61 12.58 6.44 -14.13
CA ARG A 61 13.32 7.14 -13.07
C ARG A 61 12.39 7.85 -12.08
N HIS A 62 11.32 8.47 -12.56
CA HIS A 62 10.32 9.13 -11.71
C HIS A 62 9.52 8.10 -10.92
N PHE A 63 9.09 7.01 -11.56
CA PHE A 63 8.41 5.92 -10.86
C PHE A 63 9.28 5.34 -9.75
N HIS A 64 10.54 5.02 -10.04
CA HIS A 64 11.44 4.47 -9.03
C HIS A 64 11.69 5.43 -7.87
N ALA A 65 11.82 6.74 -8.15
CA ALA A 65 12.04 7.75 -7.12
C ALA A 65 10.85 7.90 -6.15
N LEU A 66 9.62 7.80 -6.65
CA LEU A 66 8.41 7.99 -5.85
C LEU A 66 7.91 6.68 -5.21
N TRP A 67 7.92 5.59 -6.00
CA TRP A 67 7.22 4.35 -5.71
C TRP A 67 8.12 3.11 -5.64
N GLY A 68 9.41 3.22 -5.95
CA GLY A 68 10.30 2.07 -6.07
C GLY A 68 10.35 1.20 -4.81
N GLN A 69 10.51 1.82 -3.64
CA GLN A 69 10.57 1.09 -2.37
C GLN A 69 9.20 0.48 -1.99
N SER A 70 8.12 1.26 -2.10
CA SER A 70 6.76 0.78 -1.87
C SER A 70 6.40 -0.40 -2.79
N HIS A 71 6.77 -0.34 -4.07
CA HIS A 71 6.55 -1.41 -5.04
C HIS A 71 7.36 -2.67 -4.70
N ALA A 72 8.63 -2.52 -4.32
CA ALA A 72 9.47 -3.65 -3.90
C ALA A 72 8.88 -4.35 -2.67
N ASN A 73 8.55 -3.59 -1.62
CA ASN A 73 7.99 -4.15 -0.38
C ASN A 73 6.61 -4.79 -0.63
N LEU A 74 5.78 -4.18 -1.48
CA LEU A 74 4.48 -4.75 -1.86
C LEU A 74 4.65 -6.08 -2.59
N THR A 75 5.60 -6.15 -3.53
CA THR A 75 5.89 -7.37 -4.29
C THR A 75 6.35 -8.49 -3.37
N GLU A 76 7.21 -8.18 -2.40
CA GLU A 76 7.65 -9.15 -1.39
C GLU A 76 6.48 -9.63 -0.52
N VAL A 77 5.68 -8.71 0.01
CA VAL A 77 4.52 -9.03 0.86
C VAL A 77 3.52 -9.95 0.14
N LEU A 78 3.26 -9.69 -1.15
CA LEU A 78 2.38 -10.51 -1.98
C LEU A 78 3.02 -11.84 -2.36
N GLY A 79 4.33 -11.88 -2.60
CA GLY A 79 5.08 -13.12 -2.89
C GLY A 79 5.12 -14.10 -1.72
N LEU A 80 4.92 -13.63 -0.49
CA LEU A 80 4.80 -14.46 0.72
C LEU A 80 3.40 -15.09 0.90
N ARG A 81 2.44 -14.85 -0.01
CA ARG A 81 1.07 -15.36 0.10
C ARG A 81 0.87 -16.60 -0.76
N THR A 82 -0.01 -17.46 -0.28
CA THR A 82 -0.45 -18.63 -1.04
C THR A 82 -1.42 -18.22 -2.15
N ASP A 83 -1.47 -19.00 -3.22
CA ASP A 83 -2.43 -18.79 -4.32
C ASP A 83 -3.88 -18.80 -3.83
N ALA A 84 -4.19 -19.59 -2.79
CA ALA A 84 -5.50 -19.65 -2.16
C ALA A 84 -5.87 -18.32 -1.48
N GLU A 85 -4.93 -17.71 -0.74
CA GLU A 85 -5.13 -16.40 -0.11
C GLU A 85 -5.35 -15.29 -1.15
N ILE A 86 -4.54 -15.29 -2.22
CA ILE A 86 -4.68 -14.33 -3.32
C ILE A 86 -6.01 -14.51 -4.05
N SER A 87 -6.40 -15.75 -4.35
CA SER A 87 -7.66 -16.06 -5.02
C SER A 87 -8.86 -15.63 -4.19
N ARG A 88 -8.84 -15.91 -2.88
CA ARG A 88 -9.89 -15.46 -1.96
C ARG A 88 -9.97 -13.94 -1.86
N ALA A 89 -8.83 -13.25 -1.83
CA ALA A 89 -8.80 -11.79 -1.82
C ALA A 89 -9.38 -11.20 -3.12
N ARG A 90 -9.09 -11.79 -4.28
CA ARG A 90 -9.66 -11.39 -5.58
C ARG A 90 -11.17 -11.60 -5.63
N GLN A 91 -11.67 -12.75 -5.15
CA GLN A 91 -13.11 -13.02 -5.05
C GLN A 91 -13.80 -11.95 -4.22
N ARG A 92 -13.25 -11.62 -3.03
CA ARG A 92 -13.80 -10.56 -2.18
C ARG A 92 -13.83 -9.20 -2.86
N ILE A 93 -12.81 -8.84 -3.64
CA ILE A 93 -12.82 -7.59 -4.42
C ILE A 93 -14.01 -7.57 -5.39
N ALA A 94 -14.26 -8.68 -6.10
CA ALA A 94 -15.35 -8.80 -7.06
C ALA A 94 -16.72 -8.82 -6.38
N ASP A 95 -16.90 -9.65 -5.36
CA ASP A 95 -18.17 -9.87 -4.68
C ASP A 95 -18.63 -8.64 -3.90
N GLU A 96 -17.70 -7.94 -3.23
CA GLU A 96 -17.99 -6.77 -2.41
C GLU A 96 -17.80 -5.44 -3.19
N GLY A 97 -17.36 -5.49 -4.45
CA GLY A 97 -17.12 -4.29 -5.27
C GLY A 97 -16.05 -3.35 -4.70
N LEU A 98 -15.01 -3.91 -4.08
CA LEU A 98 -14.03 -3.12 -3.33
C LEU A 98 -13.18 -2.23 -4.24
N THR A 99 -13.05 -0.97 -3.84
CA THR A 99 -12.12 -0.01 -4.44
C THR A 99 -10.95 0.28 -3.51
N LEU A 100 -9.86 0.84 -4.06
CA LEU A 100 -8.69 1.22 -3.27
C LEU A 100 -9.08 2.31 -2.25
N GLN A 101 -9.01 1.96 -0.97
CA GLN A 101 -9.38 2.79 0.17
C GLN A 101 -8.15 3.55 0.65
N LEU A 102 -8.04 4.80 0.21
CA LEU A 102 -6.98 5.72 0.66
C LEU A 102 -7.61 7.06 1.07
N PRO A 103 -7.01 7.76 2.06
CA PRO A 103 -7.44 9.11 2.41
C PRO A 103 -7.42 10.01 1.18
N ILE A 104 -8.35 10.97 1.11
CA ILE A 104 -8.42 11.94 -0.01
C ILE A 104 -7.08 12.68 -0.17
N SER A 105 -6.40 12.99 0.92
CA SER A 105 -5.07 13.62 0.90
C SER A 105 -3.97 12.75 0.27
N SER A 106 -4.17 11.45 0.12
CA SER A 106 -3.27 10.54 -0.58
C SER A 106 -3.66 10.36 -2.05
N GLN A 107 -4.88 10.76 -2.44
CA GLN A 107 -5.31 10.63 -3.84
C GLN A 107 -4.53 11.57 -4.77
N VAL A 108 -4.14 12.75 -4.27
CA VAL A 108 -3.27 13.68 -5.01
C VAL A 108 -1.88 13.12 -5.32
N GLU A 109 -1.41 12.12 -4.55
CA GLU A 109 -0.14 11.43 -4.85
C GLU A 109 -0.27 10.56 -6.12
N PHE A 110 -1.48 10.30 -6.60
CA PHE A 110 -1.78 9.46 -7.76
C PHE A 110 -2.18 10.22 -9.02
N ASP A 111 -2.44 11.52 -8.92
CA ASP A 111 -2.81 12.37 -10.05
C ASP A 111 -1.59 12.91 -10.82
N VAL A 112 -0.39 12.41 -10.53
CA VAL A 112 0.88 12.74 -11.21
C VAL A 112 1.05 12.08 -12.58
#